data_AF-A0A132AE97-F1
#
_entry.id   AF-A0A132AE97-F1
#
_cell.length_a   1.000
_cell.length_b   1.000
_cell.length_c   1.000
_cell.angle_alpha   90.00
_cell.angle_beta   90.00
_cell.angle_gamma   90.00
#
_symmetry.space_group_name_H-M   'P 1'
#
loop_
_entity.id
_entity.type
_entity.pdbx_description
1 polymer ?
#
loop_
_entity_poly.entity_id
_entity_poly.type
_entity_poly.pdbx_seq_one_letter_code
_entity_poly.pdbx_strand_id
1 'polypeptide(L)'
;MPRLSDLSRPDTVPSKLTSTQTNLVKFAKLNSYQELACLVKPTKPYGIGLTSTFKLSRCNFDSQIEKIFIRFCKYSSQLTEQTDCLPKSFVLTINNCSYTVKNKYTLTPYDITPRVIADVYSASNDSSEQTRDFYYGVYYARKIDHRILIENIKQKGPKAISITMEMIKKKLQNDEDIIADNFVKASLLCPLSTLRIKIPARSIKCEHINCFDLESFIKINDITPRWRCPICKIYVDCDEIIIDGFLMKILSESPSDATESHVFCDETYKIYKDGQYDQNLIELIR
;
A
#
# COMPACT_ATOMS: atom_id res chain seq x y z
N MET A 1 -16.60 13.78 -72.86
CA MET A 1 -17.62 13.36 -71.87
C MET A 1 -17.19 12.01 -71.30
N PRO A 2 -17.23 11.79 -69.98
CA PRO A 2 -16.05 11.41 -69.18
C PRO A 2 -16.11 10.01 -68.53
N ARG A 3 -14.96 9.49 -68.05
CA ARG A 3 -14.71 8.95 -66.67
C ARG A 3 -13.37 8.19 -66.63
N LEU A 4 -12.38 8.67 -65.85
CA LEU A 4 -12.06 8.23 -64.46
C LEU A 4 -11.71 6.73 -64.41
N SER A 5 -10.59 6.26 -63.90
CA SER A 5 -9.40 6.87 -63.30
C SER A 5 -8.39 5.75 -63.06
N ASP A 6 -7.14 6.15 -63.16
CA ASP A 6 -5.90 5.41 -62.97
C ASP A 6 -5.70 4.63 -61.66
N LEU A 7 -4.86 3.60 -61.80
CA LEU A 7 -3.78 3.15 -60.90
C LEU A 7 -4.07 2.23 -59.68
N SER A 8 -3.64 0.97 -59.88
CA SER A 8 -2.76 0.14 -59.02
C SER A 8 -3.14 -0.22 -57.57
N ARG A 9 -3.17 -1.53 -57.32
CA ARG A 9 -3.26 -2.23 -56.01
C ARG A 9 -2.15 -1.81 -55.03
N PRO A 10 -2.33 -2.05 -53.71
CA PRO A 10 -1.77 -3.30 -53.18
C PRO A 10 -2.63 -4.02 -52.12
N ASP A 11 -2.52 -5.35 -52.15
CA ASP A 11 -2.47 -6.30 -51.04
C ASP A 11 -3.50 -6.26 -49.92
N THR A 12 -4.38 -7.26 -49.97
CA THR A 12 -5.05 -7.85 -48.81
C THR A 12 -4.02 -8.27 -47.77
N VAL A 13 -4.03 -7.61 -46.61
CA VAL A 13 -3.34 -8.01 -45.38
C VAL A 13 -4.39 -8.12 -44.25
N PRO A 14 -4.29 -9.13 -43.37
CA PRO A 14 -5.43 -9.95 -42.98
C PRO A 14 -6.18 -9.47 -41.74
N SER A 15 -7.43 -9.94 -41.67
CA SER A 15 -8.22 -10.11 -40.46
C SER A 15 -7.41 -10.82 -39.37
N LYS A 16 -7.07 -10.07 -38.30
CA LYS A 16 -6.81 -10.56 -36.93
C LYS A 16 -6.42 -9.35 -36.05
N LEU A 17 -7.41 -8.69 -35.45
CA LEU A 17 -7.15 -8.09 -34.13
C LEU A 17 -7.15 -9.25 -33.15
N THR A 18 -5.95 -9.71 -32.84
CA THR A 18 -5.68 -10.76 -31.88
C THR A 18 -6.24 -10.38 -30.51
N SER A 19 -7.08 -11.26 -29.97
CA SER A 19 -7.63 -11.26 -28.61
C SER A 19 -6.57 -11.55 -27.53
N THR A 20 -5.37 -11.01 -27.66
CA THR A 20 -4.20 -11.49 -26.91
C THR A 20 -3.75 -10.47 -25.85
N GLN A 21 -3.80 -10.92 -24.58
CA GLN A 21 -3.12 -10.41 -23.36
C GLN A 21 -3.89 -9.58 -22.31
N THR A 22 -5.20 -9.32 -22.42
CA THR A 22 -5.91 -8.63 -21.31
C THR A 22 -6.15 -9.51 -20.08
N ASN A 23 -6.08 -10.85 -20.20
CA ASN A 23 -6.32 -11.79 -19.10
C ASN A 23 -5.15 -11.93 -18.09
N LEU A 24 -4.08 -11.14 -18.21
CA LEU A 24 -2.86 -11.33 -17.40
C LEU A 24 -2.61 -10.23 -16.36
N VAL A 25 -3.31 -9.09 -16.46
CA VAL A 25 -3.09 -7.99 -15.50
C VAL A 25 -3.85 -8.31 -14.21
N LYS A 26 -3.13 -8.32 -13.09
CA LYS A 26 -3.70 -8.48 -11.75
C LYS A 26 -3.29 -7.29 -10.90
N PHE A 27 -4.25 -6.69 -10.19
CA PHE A 27 -3.91 -5.63 -9.25
C PHE A 27 -3.40 -6.23 -7.93
N ALA A 28 -2.45 -5.54 -7.29
CA ALA A 28 -2.00 -5.86 -5.94
C ALA A 28 -3.17 -5.79 -4.94
N LYS A 29 -3.11 -6.60 -3.89
CA LYS A 29 -4.12 -6.60 -2.82
C LYS A 29 -4.16 -5.24 -2.11
N LEU A 30 -5.35 -4.83 -1.66
CA LEU A 30 -5.53 -3.66 -0.81
C LEU A 30 -5.40 -4.06 0.66
N ASN A 31 -4.60 -3.33 1.44
CA ASN A 31 -4.43 -3.61 2.87
C ASN A 31 -5.74 -3.47 3.68
N SER A 32 -6.56 -2.46 3.35
CA SER A 32 -7.77 -2.12 4.12
C SER A 32 -9.04 -2.81 3.59
N TYR A 33 -8.98 -3.50 2.45
CA TYR A 33 -10.16 -4.00 1.75
C TYR A 33 -9.92 -5.41 1.19
N GLN A 34 -10.87 -6.30 1.44
CA GLN A 34 -10.95 -7.60 0.81
C GLN A 34 -11.76 -7.48 -0.49
N GLU A 35 -11.16 -7.83 -1.62
CA GLU A 35 -11.89 -7.90 -2.89
C GLU A 35 -12.86 -9.09 -2.88
N LEU A 36 -14.13 -8.82 -3.20
CA LEU A 36 -15.21 -9.80 -3.24
C LEU A 36 -15.59 -10.18 -4.67
N ALA A 37 -15.53 -9.23 -5.61
CA ALA A 37 -15.81 -9.49 -7.01
C ALA A 37 -15.08 -8.51 -7.94
N CYS A 38 -14.65 -9.00 -9.10
CA CYS A 38 -14.20 -8.19 -10.22
C CYS A 38 -15.42 -7.92 -11.12
N LEU A 39 -15.94 -6.68 -11.10
CA LEU A 39 -17.10 -6.25 -11.87
C LEU A 39 -16.72 -5.92 -13.32
N VAL A 40 -15.53 -5.36 -13.52
CA VAL A 40 -14.92 -5.12 -14.84
C VAL A 40 -13.48 -5.59 -14.76
N LYS A 41 -13.13 -6.58 -15.59
CA LYS A 41 -11.77 -7.10 -15.69
C LYS A 41 -10.80 -6.00 -16.13
N PRO A 42 -9.52 -6.08 -15.74
CA PRO A 42 -8.48 -5.18 -16.22
C PRO A 42 -8.48 -5.09 -17.75
N THR A 43 -8.80 -3.91 -18.27
CA THR A 43 -8.93 -3.63 -19.70
C THR A 43 -8.24 -2.32 -20.04
N LYS A 44 -7.83 -2.19 -21.29
CA LYS A 44 -7.25 -0.95 -21.81
C LYS A 44 -8.39 -0.03 -22.25
N PRO A 45 -8.37 1.26 -21.90
CA PRO A 45 -9.26 2.26 -22.47
C PRO A 45 -8.82 2.55 -23.91
N TYR A 46 -9.29 1.74 -24.86
CA TYR A 46 -9.03 1.95 -26.29
C TYR A 46 -10.10 2.87 -26.90
N GLY A 47 -9.68 3.97 -27.54
CA GLY A 47 -10.45 4.71 -28.55
C GLY A 47 -11.81 5.33 -28.12
N ILE A 48 -12.23 6.35 -28.86
CA ILE A 48 -13.53 7.03 -28.67
C ILE A 48 -14.67 6.00 -28.74
N GLY A 49 -15.50 5.91 -27.69
CA GLY A 49 -16.76 5.15 -27.71
C GLY A 49 -16.78 3.75 -27.06
N LEU A 50 -15.67 3.22 -26.52
CA LEU A 50 -15.68 1.95 -25.79
C LEU A 50 -16.04 2.16 -24.30
N THR A 51 -17.25 1.73 -23.93
CA THR A 51 -17.81 1.81 -22.59
C THR A 51 -17.87 0.41 -21.97
N SER A 52 -17.21 0.18 -20.83
CA SER A 52 -17.40 -1.06 -20.07
C SER A 52 -18.59 -0.90 -19.13
N THR A 53 -19.64 -1.67 -19.36
CA THR A 53 -20.83 -1.67 -18.51
C THR A 53 -20.74 -2.79 -17.48
N PHE A 54 -21.23 -2.54 -16.27
CA PHE A 54 -21.37 -3.56 -15.24
C PHE A 54 -22.69 -3.36 -14.51
N LYS A 55 -23.36 -4.45 -14.13
CA LYS A 55 -24.61 -4.38 -13.36
C LYS A 55 -24.38 -5.01 -11.99
N LEU A 56 -24.78 -4.30 -10.93
CA LEU A 56 -24.89 -4.88 -9.60
C LEU A 56 -26.34 -5.30 -9.38
N SER A 57 -26.57 -6.58 -9.11
CA SER A 57 -27.90 -7.14 -8.88
C SER A 57 -28.32 -7.12 -7.40
N ARG A 58 -27.58 -6.43 -6.52
CA ARG A 58 -27.71 -6.58 -5.07
C ARG A 58 -28.35 -5.35 -4.43
N CYS A 59 -29.46 -5.59 -3.73
CA CYS A 59 -30.32 -4.57 -3.12
C CYS A 59 -29.93 -4.15 -1.68
N ASN A 60 -29.02 -4.87 -1.01
CA ASN A 60 -28.53 -4.55 0.34
C ASN A 60 -27.04 -4.22 0.33
N PHE A 61 -26.70 -3.00 -0.08
CA PHE A 61 -25.33 -2.50 -0.12
C PHE A 61 -25.05 -1.64 1.13
N ASP A 62 -24.19 -2.12 2.04
CA ASP A 62 -23.77 -1.32 3.20
C ASP A 62 -22.60 -0.43 2.82
N SER A 63 -22.88 0.82 2.46
CA SER A 63 -21.86 1.78 2.02
C SER A 63 -20.80 2.16 3.05
N GLN A 64 -20.96 1.79 4.33
CA GLN A 64 -19.94 2.01 5.36
C GLN A 64 -18.79 1.02 5.24
N ILE A 65 -19.10 -0.25 4.98
CA ILE A 65 -18.11 -1.33 4.92
C ILE A 65 -17.94 -1.92 3.54
N GLU A 66 -18.85 -1.70 2.61
CA GLU A 66 -18.77 -2.20 1.24
C GLU A 66 -18.48 -1.04 0.30
N LYS A 67 -17.52 -1.26 -0.60
CA LYS A 67 -17.00 -0.25 -1.52
C LYS A 67 -16.91 -0.80 -2.93
N ILE A 68 -17.11 0.08 -3.89
CA ILE A 68 -16.86 -0.17 -5.30
C ILE A 68 -15.76 0.78 -5.72
N PHE A 69 -14.67 0.19 -6.18
CA PHE A 69 -13.48 0.90 -6.60
C PHE A 69 -13.30 0.79 -8.11
N ILE A 70 -12.99 1.92 -8.74
CA ILE A 70 -12.28 1.89 -10.02
C ILE A 70 -10.78 1.94 -9.74
N ARG A 71 -10.06 0.94 -10.25
CA ARG A 71 -8.61 0.74 -10.08
C ARG A 71 -7.94 1.02 -11.41
N PHE A 72 -6.79 1.69 -11.38
CA PHE A 72 -5.97 1.97 -12.56
C PHE A 72 -4.55 1.50 -12.29
N CYS A 73 -3.84 1.00 -13.30
CA CYS A 73 -2.39 0.81 -13.25
C CYS A 73 -1.78 1.21 -14.59
N LYS A 74 -0.51 1.61 -14.60
CA LYS A 74 0.19 1.87 -15.86
C LYS A 74 0.31 0.57 -16.67
N TYR A 75 0.44 0.72 -17.98
CA TYR A 75 0.79 -0.40 -18.83
C TYR A 75 2.14 -0.98 -18.44
N SER A 76 2.14 -2.29 -18.25
CA SER A 76 3.32 -3.08 -18.03
C SER A 76 3.23 -4.33 -18.89
N SER A 77 4.37 -4.71 -19.48
CA SER A 77 4.55 -6.02 -20.12
C SER A 77 4.87 -7.12 -19.09
N GLN A 78 5.08 -6.74 -17.83
CA GLN A 78 5.38 -7.68 -16.75
C GLN A 78 4.10 -8.36 -16.25
N LEU A 79 4.19 -9.67 -16.00
CA LEU A 79 3.08 -10.52 -15.50
C LEU A 79 2.95 -10.50 -13.97
N THR A 80 3.46 -9.45 -13.33
CA THR A 80 3.44 -9.28 -11.88
C THR A 80 2.19 -8.56 -11.41
N GLU A 81 1.89 -8.63 -10.11
CA GLU A 81 0.84 -7.80 -9.53
C GLU A 81 1.17 -6.31 -9.70
N GLN A 82 0.18 -5.54 -10.14
CA GLN A 82 0.31 -4.13 -10.45
C GLN A 82 -0.24 -3.28 -9.31
N THR A 83 0.55 -2.32 -8.85
CA THR A 83 0.08 -1.33 -7.86
C THR A 83 -0.92 -0.37 -8.50
N ASP A 84 -1.88 0.13 -7.71
CA ASP A 84 -2.76 1.20 -8.18
C ASP A 84 -1.92 2.42 -8.56
N CYS A 85 -2.35 3.09 -9.62
CA CYS A 85 -1.76 4.29 -10.14
C CYS A 85 -2.85 5.03 -10.93
N LEU A 86 -3.47 6.03 -10.30
CA LEU A 86 -4.54 6.78 -10.96
C LEU A 86 -3.97 7.80 -11.96
N PRO A 87 -4.60 7.96 -13.14
CA PRO A 87 -4.29 9.07 -14.03
C PRO A 87 -4.67 10.41 -13.38
N LYS A 88 -4.01 11.50 -13.82
CA LYS A 88 -4.26 12.87 -13.30
C LYS A 88 -5.69 13.34 -13.56
N SER A 89 -6.27 12.89 -14.66
CA SER A 89 -7.66 13.13 -15.01
C SER A 89 -8.21 11.93 -15.77
N PHE A 90 -9.46 11.58 -15.49
CA PHE A 90 -10.22 10.61 -16.28
C PHE A 90 -11.69 11.01 -16.28
N VAL A 91 -12.41 10.63 -17.34
CA VAL A 91 -13.85 10.77 -17.37
C VAL A 91 -14.43 9.45 -16.89
N LEU A 92 -15.47 9.52 -16.09
CA LEU A 92 -16.20 8.36 -15.62
C LEU A 92 -17.66 8.61 -15.87
N THR A 93 -18.27 7.82 -16.73
CA THR A 93 -19.72 7.78 -16.83
C THR A 93 -20.27 6.83 -15.79
N ILE A 94 -21.31 7.22 -15.05
CA ILE A 94 -22.09 6.33 -14.17
C ILE A 94 -23.54 6.75 -14.31
N ASN A 95 -24.46 5.80 -14.54
CA ASN A 95 -25.89 6.08 -14.74
C ASN A 95 -26.15 7.10 -15.87
N ASN A 96 -25.43 6.99 -16.99
CA ASN A 96 -25.46 7.95 -18.11
C ASN A 96 -25.08 9.41 -17.74
N CYS A 97 -24.56 9.64 -16.54
CA CYS A 97 -23.98 10.91 -16.13
C CYS A 97 -22.45 10.82 -16.21
N SER A 98 -21.85 11.68 -17.02
CA SER A 98 -20.39 11.76 -17.15
C SER A 98 -19.81 12.72 -16.11
N TYR A 99 -18.79 12.27 -15.39
CA TYR A 99 -18.08 13.01 -14.37
C TYR A 99 -16.60 13.09 -14.73
N THR A 100 -16.06 14.30 -14.77
CA THR A 100 -14.60 14.48 -14.89
C THR A 100 -13.97 14.40 -13.51
N VAL A 101 -13.20 13.35 -13.27
CA VAL A 101 -12.42 13.19 -12.04
C VAL A 101 -11.04 13.78 -12.28
N LYS A 102 -10.71 14.85 -11.55
CA LYS A 102 -9.36 15.40 -11.47
C LYS A 102 -8.73 14.95 -10.15
N ASN A 103 -7.53 14.40 -10.20
CA ASN A 103 -6.83 13.94 -9.01
C ASN A 103 -5.34 14.24 -9.09
N LYS A 104 -4.69 14.31 -7.92
CA LYS A 104 -3.24 14.17 -7.85
C LYS A 104 -2.89 12.71 -8.14
N TYR A 105 -1.69 12.49 -8.66
CA TYR A 105 -1.16 11.13 -8.82
C TYR A 105 -1.20 10.42 -7.46
N THR A 106 -1.95 9.32 -7.39
CA THR A 106 -2.10 8.54 -6.17
C THR A 106 -2.01 7.06 -6.48
N LEU A 107 -1.51 6.30 -5.51
CA LEU A 107 -1.43 4.84 -5.54
C LEU A 107 -2.62 4.20 -4.80
N THR A 108 -3.76 4.91 -4.77
CA THR A 108 -4.98 4.47 -4.08
C THR A 108 -6.12 4.38 -5.07
N PRO A 109 -6.93 3.32 -5.01
CA PRO A 109 -8.10 3.20 -5.89
C PRO A 109 -9.09 4.35 -5.69
N TYR A 110 -9.91 4.64 -6.70
CA TYR A 110 -10.94 5.68 -6.61
C TYR A 110 -12.28 5.09 -6.17
N ASP A 111 -12.83 5.59 -5.06
CA ASP A 111 -14.12 5.16 -4.53
C ASP A 111 -15.27 5.72 -5.39
N ILE A 112 -15.93 4.84 -6.14
CA ILE A 112 -17.11 5.17 -6.94
C ILE A 112 -18.42 4.86 -6.24
N THR A 113 -18.36 4.25 -5.04
CA THR A 113 -19.53 3.89 -4.23
C THR A 113 -20.59 4.98 -4.15
N PRO A 114 -20.28 6.26 -3.85
CA PRO A 114 -21.29 7.31 -3.71
C PRO A 114 -22.09 7.59 -5.00
N ARG A 115 -21.57 7.15 -6.16
CA ARG A 115 -22.16 7.37 -7.49
C ARG A 115 -22.89 6.14 -8.01
N VAL A 116 -22.68 4.98 -7.40
CA VAL A 116 -23.20 3.67 -7.82
C VAL A 116 -24.44 3.29 -6.98
N ILE A 117 -25.21 4.26 -6.48
CA ILE A 117 -26.41 4.02 -5.63
C ILE A 117 -27.72 4.22 -6.43
N ALA A 118 -27.80 3.69 -7.67
CA ALA A 118 -29.05 3.59 -8.47
C ALA A 118 -28.96 2.60 -9.67
N ASP A 119 -30.04 1.91 -10.04
CA ASP A 119 -30.13 0.53 -10.59
C ASP A 119 -29.42 0.07 -11.91
N VAL A 120 -28.65 0.85 -12.69
CA VAL A 120 -27.98 0.34 -13.92
C VAL A 120 -26.71 1.13 -14.30
N TYR A 121 -25.52 0.49 -14.33
CA TYR A 121 -24.24 1.19 -14.51
C TYR A 121 -23.51 0.94 -15.84
N SER A 122 -23.06 2.04 -16.45
CA SER A 122 -22.20 2.07 -17.62
C SER A 122 -20.98 2.93 -17.32
N ALA A 123 -19.79 2.34 -17.16
CA ALA A 123 -18.55 3.06 -16.95
C ALA A 123 -17.80 3.28 -18.26
N SER A 124 -17.86 4.50 -18.79
CA SER A 124 -17.02 4.92 -19.92
C SER A 124 -15.89 5.80 -19.44
N ASN A 125 -14.69 5.61 -20.01
CA ASN A 125 -13.61 6.57 -19.91
C ASN A 125 -13.51 7.29 -21.25
N ASP A 126 -13.90 8.56 -21.28
CA ASP A 126 -13.72 9.40 -22.44
C ASP A 126 -12.25 9.83 -22.49
N SER A 127 -11.54 9.31 -23.49
CA SER A 127 -10.09 9.28 -23.53
C SER A 127 -9.51 10.70 -23.65
N SER A 128 -8.97 11.23 -22.54
CA SER A 128 -7.86 12.19 -22.65
C SER A 128 -6.58 11.42 -23.00
N GLU A 129 -5.66 12.02 -23.77
CA GLU A 129 -4.37 11.41 -24.16
C GLU A 129 -3.61 10.81 -22.96
N GLN A 130 -3.84 11.36 -21.76
CA GLN A 130 -3.20 10.98 -20.50
C GLN A 130 -3.63 9.62 -19.93
N THR A 131 -4.73 9.03 -20.42
CA THR A 131 -5.24 7.72 -19.95
C THR A 131 -4.89 6.56 -20.89
N ARG A 132 -4.31 6.85 -22.06
CA ARG A 132 -4.00 5.85 -23.08
C ARG A 132 -2.99 4.81 -22.65
N ASP A 133 -2.22 5.09 -21.59
CA ASP A 133 -1.16 4.23 -21.04
C ASP A 133 -1.56 3.48 -19.75
N PHE A 134 -2.87 3.33 -19.48
CA PHE A 134 -3.36 2.73 -18.24
C PHE A 134 -4.31 1.55 -18.48
N TYR A 135 -4.18 0.47 -17.72
CA TYR A 135 -5.29 -0.46 -17.55
C TYR A 135 -6.25 0.09 -16.50
N TYR A 136 -7.53 -0.25 -16.61
CA TYR A 136 -8.50 -0.04 -15.53
C TYR A 136 -9.35 -1.29 -15.28
N GLY A 137 -9.84 -1.42 -14.06
CA GLY A 137 -10.84 -2.41 -13.69
C GLY A 137 -11.75 -1.89 -12.59
N VAL A 138 -12.89 -2.55 -12.39
CA VAL A 138 -13.87 -2.18 -11.36
C VAL A 138 -14.04 -3.36 -10.41
N TYR A 139 -13.90 -3.08 -9.12
CA TYR A 139 -13.87 -4.09 -8.07
C TYR A 139 -14.87 -3.75 -6.97
N TYR A 140 -15.63 -4.75 -6.55
CA TYR A 140 -16.43 -4.71 -5.33
C TYR A 140 -15.61 -5.30 -4.20
N ALA A 141 -15.49 -4.57 -3.10
CA ALA A 141 -14.65 -4.92 -1.98
C ALA A 141 -15.34 -4.61 -0.65
N ARG A 142 -14.93 -5.32 0.40
CA ARG A 142 -15.38 -5.09 1.77
C ARG A 142 -14.22 -4.63 2.64
N LYS A 143 -14.45 -3.57 3.41
CA LYS A 143 -13.54 -3.05 4.42
C LYS A 143 -13.26 -4.14 5.43
N ILE A 144 -11.98 -4.40 5.67
CA ILE A 144 -11.54 -5.36 6.68
C ILE A 144 -11.65 -4.66 8.04
N ASP A 145 -12.20 -5.35 9.04
CA ASP A 145 -12.14 -4.85 10.42
C ASP A 145 -10.66 -4.76 10.83
N HIS A 146 -10.21 -3.55 11.16
CA HIS A 146 -8.83 -3.29 11.51
C HIS A 146 -8.38 -4.09 12.75
N ARG A 147 -9.32 -4.51 13.62
CA ARG A 147 -9.04 -5.42 14.74
C ARG A 147 -8.53 -6.78 14.25
N ILE A 148 -9.11 -7.30 13.17
CA ILE A 148 -8.66 -8.55 12.54
C ILE A 148 -7.23 -8.39 11.99
N LEU A 149 -6.90 -7.24 11.40
CA LEU A 149 -5.54 -6.97 10.92
C LEU A 149 -4.52 -6.98 12.07
N ILE A 150 -4.85 -6.35 13.20
CA ILE A 150 -4.00 -6.33 14.40
C ILE A 150 -3.80 -7.75 14.93
N GLU A 151 -4.87 -8.52 15.08
CA GLU A 151 -4.80 -9.88 15.60
C GLU A 151 -4.01 -10.82 14.68
N ASN A 152 -4.20 -10.73 13.35
CA ASN A 152 -3.41 -11.50 12.39
C ASN A 152 -1.91 -11.21 12.47
N ILE A 153 -1.53 -9.95 12.73
CA ILE A 153 -0.11 -9.57 12.90
C ILE A 153 0.42 -10.08 14.25
N LYS A 154 -0.36 -9.95 15.34
CA LYS A 154 0.00 -10.49 16.66
C LYS A 154 0.21 -12.00 16.63
N GLN A 155 -0.63 -12.74 15.91
CA GLN A 155 -0.53 -14.20 15.77
C GLN A 155 0.78 -14.66 15.10
N LYS A 156 1.39 -13.82 14.25
CA LYS A 156 2.72 -14.11 13.66
C LYS A 156 3.85 -14.12 14.71
N GLY A 157 3.63 -13.50 15.86
CA GLY A 157 4.61 -13.37 16.94
C GLY A 157 5.76 -12.40 16.63
N PRO A 158 6.59 -12.08 17.64
CA PRO A 158 7.79 -11.30 17.46
C PRO A 158 8.83 -12.04 16.61
N LYS A 159 9.52 -11.30 15.76
CA LYS A 159 10.70 -11.78 15.04
C LYS A 159 11.89 -11.92 15.98
N ALA A 160 12.83 -12.81 15.63
CA ALA A 160 14.04 -13.04 16.43
C ALA A 160 14.83 -11.75 16.65
N ILE A 161 15.37 -11.59 17.86
CA ILE A 161 16.20 -10.45 18.29
C ILE A 161 17.40 -10.25 17.33
N SER A 162 17.98 -11.35 16.85
CA SER A 162 19.12 -11.36 15.93
C SER A 162 18.91 -10.54 14.66
N ILE A 163 17.67 -10.48 14.14
CA ILE A 163 17.37 -9.73 12.91
C ILE A 163 17.68 -8.25 13.08
N THR A 164 17.25 -7.65 14.20
CA THR A 164 17.52 -6.24 14.47
C THR A 164 18.96 -6.01 14.92
N MET A 165 19.55 -6.98 15.64
CA MET A 165 20.97 -6.92 16.01
C MET A 165 21.91 -6.93 14.79
N GLU A 166 21.61 -7.72 13.76
CA GLU A 166 22.36 -7.68 12.50
C GLU A 166 22.26 -6.31 11.83
N MET A 167 21.08 -5.66 11.87
CA MET A 167 20.93 -4.30 11.36
C MET A 167 21.76 -3.29 12.18
N ILE A 168 21.77 -3.41 13.50
CA ILE A 168 22.57 -2.55 14.40
C ILE A 168 24.07 -2.74 14.11
N LYS A 169 24.56 -3.97 14.06
CA LYS A 169 25.97 -4.28 13.73
C LYS A 169 26.39 -3.67 12.40
N LYS A 170 25.55 -3.82 11.37
CA LYS A 170 25.79 -3.21 10.05
C LYS A 170 25.88 -1.68 10.12
N LYS A 171 25.07 -1.02 10.95
CA LYS A 171 25.15 0.43 11.13
C LYS A 171 26.41 0.86 11.87
N LEU A 172 26.71 0.19 12.98
CA LEU A 172 27.91 0.47 13.79
C LEU A 172 29.22 0.28 13.01
N GLN A 173 29.22 -0.53 11.95
CA GLN A 173 30.40 -0.78 11.10
C GLN A 173 30.55 0.19 9.92
N ASN A 174 29.46 0.83 9.47
CA ASN A 174 29.44 1.58 8.20
C ASN A 174 29.18 3.09 8.36
N ASP A 175 28.81 3.56 9.55
CA ASP A 175 28.38 4.94 9.78
C ASP A 175 29.39 5.68 10.68
N GLU A 176 30.24 6.52 10.06
CA GLU A 176 31.35 7.24 10.72
C GLU A 176 30.91 8.09 11.91
N ASP A 177 29.71 8.68 11.84
CA ASP A 177 29.14 9.48 12.93
C ASP A 177 28.69 8.60 14.12
N ILE A 178 28.20 7.40 13.84
CA ILE A 178 27.82 6.42 14.88
C ILE A 178 29.07 5.75 15.48
N ILE A 179 30.14 5.58 14.71
CA ILE A 179 31.40 4.99 15.17
C ILE A 179 32.01 5.80 16.33
N ALA A 180 31.82 7.12 16.36
CA ALA A 180 32.32 7.98 17.43
C ALA A 180 31.66 7.68 18.80
N ASP A 181 30.36 7.42 18.81
CA ASP A 181 29.58 7.16 20.02
C ASP A 181 29.54 5.66 20.39
N ASN A 182 29.84 4.76 19.43
CA ASN A 182 29.84 3.29 19.56
C ASN A 182 28.50 2.69 20.04
N PHE A 183 27.38 3.39 19.83
CA PHE A 183 26.04 2.87 20.08
C PHE A 183 25.02 3.36 19.06
N VAL A 184 23.93 2.61 18.88
CA VAL A 184 22.76 3.04 18.13
C VAL A 184 21.62 3.40 19.06
N LYS A 185 20.99 4.54 18.82
CA LYS A 185 19.79 4.97 19.55
C LYS A 185 18.55 4.22 19.04
N ALA A 186 17.82 3.62 19.97
CA ALA A 186 16.49 3.06 19.72
C ALA A 186 15.46 3.80 20.58
N SER A 187 14.50 4.45 19.95
CA SER A 187 13.42 5.14 20.67
C SER A 187 12.37 4.14 21.15
N LEU A 188 11.90 4.35 22.39
CA LEU A 188 10.81 3.59 23.00
C LEU A 188 9.45 4.28 22.78
N LEU A 189 9.45 5.46 22.14
CA LEU A 189 8.26 6.24 21.85
C LEU A 189 7.82 6.05 20.39
N CYS A 190 6.52 5.99 20.17
CA CYS A 190 5.94 5.85 18.86
C CYS A 190 5.98 7.18 18.12
N PRO A 191 6.52 7.26 16.89
CA PRO A 191 6.57 8.50 16.11
C PRO A 191 5.19 9.01 15.65
N LEU A 192 4.14 8.20 15.78
CA LEU A 192 2.77 8.56 15.41
C LEU A 192 1.97 9.12 16.58
N SER A 193 2.01 8.44 17.74
CA SER A 193 1.21 8.81 18.90
C SER A 193 1.98 9.62 19.92
N THR A 194 3.32 9.70 19.80
CA THR A 194 4.27 10.23 20.79
C THR A 194 4.21 9.53 22.16
N LEU A 195 3.40 8.48 22.29
CA LEU A 195 3.29 7.64 23.48
C LEU A 195 4.29 6.48 23.41
N ARG A 196 4.56 5.86 24.56
CA ARG A 196 5.35 4.63 24.64
C ARG A 196 4.76 3.55 23.74
N ILE A 197 5.62 2.90 22.96
CA ILE A 197 5.25 1.79 22.09
C ILE A 197 4.78 0.62 22.95
N LYS A 198 3.63 0.03 22.60
CA LYS A 198 3.14 -1.20 23.25
C LYS A 198 3.50 -2.42 22.42
N ILE A 199 3.32 -2.33 21.10
CA ILE A 199 3.64 -3.39 20.16
C ILE A 199 4.58 -2.81 19.11
N PRO A 200 5.91 -3.03 19.23
CA PRO A 200 6.87 -2.47 18.30
C PRO A 200 6.75 -3.16 16.95
N ALA A 201 6.34 -2.39 15.95
CA ALA A 201 6.16 -2.88 14.59
C ALA A 201 6.92 -2.03 13.58
N ARG A 202 7.33 -2.70 12.50
CA ARG A 202 7.88 -2.10 11.28
C ARG A 202 7.63 -3.03 10.08
N SER A 203 7.84 -2.54 8.87
CA SER A 203 7.88 -3.43 7.70
C SER A 203 9.19 -4.20 7.70
N ILE A 204 9.19 -5.43 7.19
CA ILE A 204 10.42 -6.17 6.89
C ILE A 204 11.33 -5.43 5.89
N LYS A 205 10.77 -4.52 5.08
CA LYS A 205 11.51 -3.67 4.13
C LYS A 205 12.12 -2.41 4.77
N CYS A 206 11.89 -2.17 6.06
CA CYS A 206 12.45 -1.01 6.75
C CYS A 206 13.93 -1.23 7.06
N GLU A 207 14.78 -0.29 6.63
CA GLU A 207 16.23 -0.27 6.93
C GLU A 207 16.58 0.53 8.21
N HIS A 208 15.57 1.12 8.86
CA HIS A 208 15.72 1.72 10.19
C HIS A 208 15.42 0.71 11.29
N ILE A 209 16.02 0.93 12.46
CA ILE A 209 15.86 0.08 13.66
C ILE A 209 14.65 0.51 14.50
N ASN A 210 14.35 1.81 14.52
CA ASN A 210 13.21 2.34 15.26
C ASN A 210 11.89 1.72 14.78
N CYS A 211 10.96 1.50 15.70
CA CYS A 211 9.64 0.98 15.40
C CYS A 211 8.55 2.04 15.59
N PHE A 212 7.36 1.73 15.10
CA PHE A 212 6.14 2.42 15.47
C PHE A 212 5.23 1.48 16.25
N ASP A 213 4.26 2.03 16.97
CA ASP A 213 3.25 1.21 17.64
C ASP A 213 2.25 0.65 16.62
N LEU A 214 2.10 -0.69 16.62
CA LEU A 214 1.25 -1.42 15.67
C LEU A 214 -0.19 -0.90 15.67
N GLU A 215 -0.82 -0.80 16.84
CA GLU A 215 -2.23 -0.39 16.92
C GLU A 215 -2.42 1.04 16.45
N SER A 216 -1.52 1.95 16.85
CA SER A 216 -1.53 3.33 16.41
C SER A 216 -1.40 3.44 14.88
N PHE A 217 -0.50 2.66 14.28
CA PHE A 217 -0.32 2.61 12.84
C PHE A 217 -1.57 2.09 12.12
N ILE A 218 -2.17 0.99 12.60
CA ILE A 218 -3.38 0.44 11.99
C ILE A 218 -4.57 1.39 12.13
N LYS A 219 -4.78 2.00 13.31
CA LYS A 219 -5.88 2.96 13.55
C LYS A 219 -5.81 4.18 12.64
N ILE A 220 -4.62 4.77 12.44
CA ILE A 220 -4.47 5.90 11.51
C ILE A 220 -4.79 5.48 10.08
N ASN A 221 -4.37 4.28 9.67
CA ASN A 221 -4.69 3.75 8.33
C ASN A 221 -6.15 3.34 8.16
N ASP A 222 -6.88 3.07 9.25
CA ASP A 222 -8.32 2.85 9.20
C ASP A 222 -9.12 4.14 8.87
N ILE A 223 -8.59 5.28 9.30
CA ILE A 223 -9.15 6.62 9.03
C ILE A 223 -8.69 7.12 7.66
N THR A 224 -7.38 7.07 7.39
CA THR A 224 -6.78 7.54 6.13
C THR A 224 -5.74 6.52 5.66
N PRO A 225 -6.11 5.58 4.77
CA PRO A 225 -5.29 4.42 4.41
C PRO A 225 -4.11 4.79 3.51
N ARG A 226 -3.08 5.42 4.07
CA ARG A 226 -1.85 5.78 3.34
C ARG A 226 -0.87 4.62 3.25
N TRP A 227 -0.85 3.77 4.28
CA TRP A 227 0.01 2.60 4.44
C TRP A 227 1.48 2.93 4.17
N ARG A 228 1.97 4.00 4.82
CA ARG A 228 3.33 4.51 4.66
C ARG A 228 4.02 4.51 6.00
N CYS A 229 5.23 3.94 6.06
CA CYS A 229 6.02 3.91 7.29
C CYS A 229 6.18 5.35 7.82
N PRO A 230 5.86 5.63 9.10
CA PRO A 230 5.99 6.97 9.66
C PRO A 230 7.44 7.45 9.75
N ILE A 231 8.42 6.56 9.67
CA ILE A 231 9.84 6.86 9.78
C ILE A 231 10.45 7.06 8.38
N CYS A 232 10.59 6.01 7.57
CA CYS A 232 11.23 6.09 6.25
C CYS A 232 10.28 6.34 5.07
N LYS A 233 8.97 6.47 5.31
CA LYS A 233 7.96 6.81 4.28
C LYS A 233 7.81 5.81 3.12
N ILE A 234 8.41 4.61 3.20
CA ILE A 234 8.15 3.54 2.24
C ILE A 234 6.70 3.04 2.37
N TYR A 235 6.15 2.48 1.30
CA TYR A 235 4.87 1.77 1.38
C TYR A 235 5.02 0.52 2.24
N VAL A 236 4.01 0.22 3.06
CA VAL A 236 3.98 -0.91 3.98
C VAL A 236 2.81 -1.79 3.59
N ASP A 237 3.11 -2.96 3.02
CA ASP A 237 2.12 -4.03 2.89
C ASP A 237 1.78 -4.57 4.27
N CYS A 238 0.50 -4.77 4.56
CA CYS A 238 0.05 -5.30 5.85
C CYS A 238 0.61 -6.70 6.12
N ASP A 239 0.85 -7.50 5.08
CA ASP A 239 1.40 -8.84 5.19
C ASP A 239 2.91 -8.82 5.53
N GLU A 240 3.58 -7.70 5.28
CA GLU A 240 5.01 -7.44 5.53
C GLU A 240 5.30 -6.76 6.87
N ILE A 241 4.26 -6.44 7.65
CA ILE A 241 4.43 -5.91 9.01
C ILE A 241 4.92 -7.03 9.93
N ILE A 242 5.98 -6.75 10.65
CA ILE A 242 6.56 -7.62 11.67
C ILE A 242 6.45 -6.96 13.05
N ILE A 243 6.40 -7.78 14.10
CA ILE A 243 6.66 -7.35 15.47
C ILE A 243 8.15 -7.52 15.72
N ASP A 244 8.82 -6.45 16.15
CA ASP A 244 10.26 -6.43 16.38
C ASP A 244 10.58 -7.01 17.76
N GLY A 245 11.10 -8.24 17.81
CA GLY A 245 11.36 -8.91 19.09
C GLY A 245 12.49 -8.27 19.90
N PHE A 246 13.44 -7.61 19.23
CA PHE A 246 14.51 -6.87 19.90
C PHE A 246 13.93 -5.69 20.68
N LEU A 247 13.15 -4.82 20.03
CA LEU A 247 12.58 -3.67 20.72
C LEU A 247 11.50 -4.10 21.72
N MET A 248 10.80 -5.22 21.46
CA MET A 248 9.84 -5.79 22.40
C MET A 248 10.50 -6.21 23.71
N LYS A 249 11.69 -6.84 23.64
CA LYS A 249 12.49 -7.17 24.82
C LYS A 249 12.88 -5.92 25.60
N ILE A 250 13.51 -4.95 24.93
CA ILE A 250 13.91 -3.69 25.58
C ILE A 250 12.71 -3.00 26.25
N LEU A 251 11.57 -2.89 25.57
CA LEU A 251 10.36 -2.29 26.13
C LEU A 251 9.85 -2.99 27.38
N SER A 252 10.02 -4.31 27.48
CA SER A 252 9.60 -5.11 28.63
C SER A 252 10.53 -5.01 29.84
N GLU A 253 11.81 -4.77 29.61
CA GLU A 253 12.86 -4.67 30.64
C GLU A 253 13.11 -3.21 31.08
N SER A 254 12.63 -2.24 30.31
CA SER A 254 12.81 -0.81 30.60
C SER A 254 11.70 -0.25 31.51
N PRO A 255 12.03 0.72 32.39
CA PRO A 255 11.03 1.53 33.10
C PRO A 255 9.98 2.14 32.17
N SER A 256 8.75 2.34 32.68
CA SER A 256 7.62 2.83 31.89
C SER A 256 7.79 4.26 31.36
N ASP A 257 8.64 5.05 32.01
CA ASP A 257 8.93 6.44 31.66
C ASP A 257 10.26 6.62 30.91
N ALA A 258 10.98 5.54 30.64
CA ALA A 258 12.12 5.57 29.72
C ALA A 258 11.65 5.90 28.29
N THR A 259 12.43 6.73 27.60
CA THR A 259 12.07 7.24 26.25
C THR A 259 12.98 6.70 25.16
N GLU A 260 14.20 6.27 25.51
CA GLU A 260 15.16 5.72 24.57
C GLU A 260 16.12 4.73 25.23
N SER A 261 16.77 3.91 24.40
CA SER A 261 17.83 2.99 24.77
C SER A 261 19.01 3.15 23.83
N HIS A 262 20.23 3.03 24.34
CA HIS A 262 21.46 3.05 23.57
C HIS A 262 22.05 1.65 23.51
N VAL A 263 22.26 1.13 22.30
CA VAL A 263 22.62 -0.26 22.04
C VAL A 263 24.03 -0.33 21.47
N PHE A 264 24.89 -1.10 22.14
CA PHE A 264 26.33 -1.15 21.85
C PHE A 264 26.69 -2.34 20.94
N CYS A 265 27.91 -2.34 20.42
CA CYS A 265 28.41 -3.39 19.51
C CYS A 265 28.57 -4.77 20.17
N ASP A 266 28.74 -4.81 21.49
CA ASP A 266 28.86 -6.01 22.32
C ASP A 266 27.51 -6.62 22.71
N GLU A 267 26.41 -6.16 22.10
CA GLU A 267 25.05 -6.63 22.38
C GLU A 267 24.58 -6.32 23.81
N THR A 268 25.13 -5.26 24.40
CA THR A 268 24.58 -4.66 25.62
C THR A 268 23.75 -3.42 25.28
N TYR A 269 22.88 -3.00 26.21
CA TYR A 269 22.19 -1.72 26.10
C TYR A 269 22.05 -1.02 27.44
N LYS A 270 21.94 0.31 27.36
CA LYS A 270 21.59 1.17 28.50
C LYS A 270 20.28 1.87 28.23
N ILE A 271 19.49 2.01 29.28
CA ILE A 271 18.25 2.80 29.22
C ILE A 271 18.55 4.24 29.58
N TYR A 272 17.92 5.16 28.85
CA TYR A 272 18.07 6.58 29.07
C TYR A 272 16.72 7.21 29.43
N LYS A 273 16.74 8.02 30.47
CA LYS A 273 15.57 8.66 31.07
C LYS A 273 15.96 10.02 31.61
N ASP A 274 15.17 11.06 31.28
CA ASP A 274 15.32 12.42 31.82
C ASP A 274 16.74 13.01 31.73
N GLY A 275 17.49 12.69 30.68
CA GLY A 275 18.85 13.18 30.51
C GLY A 275 19.93 12.34 31.21
N GLN A 276 19.56 11.21 31.82
CA GLN A 276 20.46 10.35 32.58
C GLN A 276 20.34 8.89 32.15
N TYR A 277 21.46 8.16 32.22
CA TYR A 277 21.45 6.71 32.05
C TYR A 277 20.96 6.03 33.33
N ASP A 278 20.17 4.97 33.17
CA ASP A 278 20.08 3.95 34.20
C ASP A 278 21.49 3.42 34.49
N GLN A 279 21.83 3.30 35.77
CA GLN A 279 23.17 2.88 36.19
C GLN A 279 23.45 1.41 35.85
N ASN A 280 22.40 0.62 35.53
CA ASN A 280 22.53 -0.77 35.14
C ASN A 280 22.74 -0.92 33.63
N LEU A 281 23.84 -1.56 33.24
CA LEU A 281 24.01 -2.11 31.90
C LEU A 281 23.23 -3.42 31.80
N ILE A 282 22.41 -3.57 30.77
CA ILE A 282 21.62 -4.79 30.56
C ILE A 282 22.18 -5.54 29.36
N GLU A 283 22.47 -6.83 29.53
CA GLU A 283 22.85 -7.71 28.45
C GLU A 283 21.61 -8.16 27.67
N LEU A 284 21.66 -8.10 26.33
CA LEU A 284 20.57 -8.66 25.50
C LEU A 284 20.50 -10.20 25.57
N ILE A 285 21.44 -10.86 26.25
CA ILE A 285 21.60 -12.31 26.30
C ILE A 285 20.70 -12.93 27.39
N ARG A 286 19.48 -13.29 26.96
CA ARG A 286 18.62 -14.42 27.36
C ARG A 286 17.35 -14.38 26.52
#